data_AF-A0A497A4U4-F1
#
_entry.id   AF-A0A497A4U4-F1
#
_cell.length_a   1.000
_cell.length_b   1.000
_cell.length_c   1.000
_cell.angle_alpha   90.00
_cell.angle_beta   90.00
_cell.angle_gamma   90.00
#
_symmetry.space_group_name_H-M   'P 1'
#
loop_
_entity.id
_entity.type
_entity.pdbx_description
1 polymer ?
#
loop_
_entity_poly.entity_id
_entity_poly.type
_entity_poly.pdbx_seq_one_letter_code
_entity_poly.pdbx_strand_id
1 'polypeptide(L)'
;MGLALVLVLSGVIWMAAQAQGTGPQGVLRPQEPLGTAFTYQGRLIKNDNPVNGTCDFQFSLWDAASGGTQVGSTQSANGVSVSDGYFTVTDLDFGTNAFAGEKRYLQIAVKCSGDADYTTLTGRVALEAAPYALYALKAPWSGLSGVPSGFADGVDNDTTYTAGTGLDLNGTEFSIASGYRLPQTCNGGQIAEWNGSAWVCGEDDTGGGGAFWSLTGNAGTNPGTNFLGTTDNQALELWVNNARALRLEPNAESPNVIGGHGSNGVNAGVYGATIGGGGRNGAPNRVTANYATIGGGGANIAGGEKATIGGGWSNNAGGNDSTIGGGVGNTASSVLATVSGGWNNTASGIEATVGGGESNLAAG
;
A
#
# COMPACT_ATOMS: atom_id res chain seq x y z
N MET A 1 5.21 -66.43 84.31
CA MET A 1 5.46 -65.66 85.55
C MET A 1 6.97 -65.47 85.63
N GLY A 2 7.57 -64.29 85.69
CA GLY A 2 7.12 -62.91 85.84
C GLY A 2 8.31 -62.13 86.41
N LEU A 3 8.50 -60.90 85.92
CA LEU A 3 9.29 -59.79 86.49
C LEU A 3 10.81 -60.02 86.71
N ALA A 4 11.68 -59.01 86.75
CA ALA A 4 11.77 -57.64 86.25
C ALA A 4 13.07 -57.08 86.86
N LEU A 5 13.78 -56.20 86.13
CA LEU A 5 14.25 -54.97 86.75
C LEU A 5 14.38 -53.88 85.69
N VAL A 6 13.62 -52.82 85.91
CA VAL A 6 13.62 -51.54 85.21
C VAL A 6 13.90 -50.51 86.31
N LEU A 7 14.69 -49.47 86.02
CA LEU A 7 14.46 -48.10 86.50
C LEU A 7 15.27 -47.17 85.57
N VAL A 8 14.68 -46.54 84.54
CA VAL A 8 13.75 -45.39 84.49
C VAL A 8 14.42 -44.06 84.81
N LEU A 9 14.47 -43.13 83.85
CA LEU A 9 13.69 -41.88 83.97
C LEU A 9 13.40 -41.25 82.61
N SER A 10 12.17 -40.79 82.47
CA SER A 10 11.37 -40.61 81.26
C SER A 10 11.00 -39.15 81.02
N GLY A 11 10.58 -38.86 79.79
CA GLY A 11 10.30 -37.55 79.21
C GLY A 11 9.43 -36.58 80.01
N VAL A 12 9.69 -35.29 79.77
CA VAL A 12 8.77 -34.17 80.00
C VAL A 12 8.54 -33.51 78.63
N ILE A 13 7.28 -33.45 78.21
CA ILE A 13 6.77 -32.56 77.16
C ILE A 13 5.93 -31.51 77.88
N TRP A 14 6.16 -30.21 77.63
CA TRP A 14 5.17 -29.14 77.40
C TRP A 14 5.92 -27.85 76.97
N MET A 15 5.54 -27.32 75.79
CA MET A 15 5.48 -25.92 75.30
C MET A 15 6.26 -24.82 76.07
N ALA A 16 6.94 -23.83 75.48
CA ALA A 16 7.01 -23.30 74.13
C ALA A 16 8.31 -22.47 73.98
N ALA A 17 8.99 -22.61 72.85
CA ALA A 17 9.83 -21.55 72.29
C ALA A 17 9.75 -21.70 70.77
N GLN A 18 9.11 -20.74 70.12
CA GLN A 18 8.97 -20.68 68.67
C GLN A 18 10.35 -20.40 68.05
N ALA A 19 10.92 -21.37 67.35
CA ALA A 19 11.82 -21.09 66.24
C ALA A 19 10.99 -21.29 64.97
N GLN A 20 10.46 -20.18 64.46
CA GLN A 20 9.79 -20.12 63.17
C GLN A 20 10.72 -20.69 62.10
N GLY A 21 10.34 -21.82 61.50
CA GLY A 21 10.93 -22.26 60.25
C GLY A 21 10.58 -21.23 59.18
N THR A 22 11.49 -20.29 58.91
CA THR A 22 11.48 -19.63 57.62
C THR A 22 11.80 -20.72 56.60
N GLY A 23 10.89 -20.92 55.64
CA GLY A 23 11.12 -21.86 54.54
C GLY A 23 12.47 -21.58 53.85
N PRO A 24 13.03 -22.52 53.07
CA PRO A 24 14.29 -22.29 52.38
C PRO A 24 14.17 -20.99 51.58
N GLN A 25 14.82 -19.95 52.10
CA GLN A 25 15.04 -18.70 51.42
C GLN A 25 15.93 -19.09 50.25
N GLY A 26 15.33 -19.15 49.06
CA GLY A 26 16.05 -19.20 47.80
C GLY A 26 16.87 -17.93 47.71
N VAL A 27 18.03 -17.91 48.35
CA VAL A 27 19.09 -16.99 48.00
C VAL A 27 19.45 -17.38 46.58
N LEU A 28 18.89 -16.66 45.61
CA LEU A 28 19.38 -16.64 44.24
C LEU A 28 20.79 -16.06 44.29
N ARG A 29 21.75 -16.89 44.71
CA ARG A 29 23.11 -16.70 44.29
C ARG A 29 23.07 -16.83 42.77
N PRO A 30 23.65 -15.89 42.00
CA PRO A 30 23.99 -16.19 40.62
C PRO A 30 24.67 -17.56 40.66
N GLN A 31 24.08 -18.53 39.97
CA GLN A 31 24.69 -19.85 39.84
C GLN A 31 26.03 -19.58 39.19
N GLU A 32 27.12 -19.68 39.96
CA GLU A 32 28.46 -19.61 39.39
C GLU A 32 28.48 -20.62 38.25
N PRO A 33 29.03 -20.26 37.08
CA PRO A 33 29.14 -21.20 35.98
C PRO A 33 29.69 -22.50 36.54
N LEU A 34 29.06 -23.64 36.22
CA LEU A 34 29.58 -24.94 36.63
C LEU A 34 31.05 -24.96 36.18
N GLY A 35 31.97 -24.94 37.14
CA GLY A 35 33.40 -24.88 36.87
C GLY A 35 33.85 -26.13 36.10
N THR A 36 35.10 -26.15 35.70
CA THR A 36 35.71 -27.32 35.03
C THR A 36 36.10 -28.44 35.99
N ALA A 37 35.93 -28.21 37.29
CA ALA A 37 36.20 -29.18 38.34
C ALA A 37 35.18 -30.33 38.33
N PHE A 38 35.66 -31.56 38.56
CA PHE A 38 34.82 -32.73 38.75
C PHE A 38 35.29 -33.58 39.93
N THR A 39 34.36 -34.39 40.44
CA THR A 39 34.65 -35.35 41.52
C THR A 39 35.09 -36.69 40.94
N TYR A 40 36.18 -37.24 41.46
CA TYR A 40 36.63 -38.60 41.20
C TYR A 40 36.51 -39.47 42.45
N GLN A 41 35.93 -40.66 42.29
CA GLN A 41 35.81 -41.67 43.33
C GLN A 41 36.47 -42.96 42.86
N GLY A 42 37.23 -43.60 43.74
CA GLY A 42 37.95 -44.83 43.42
C GLY A 42 38.12 -45.73 44.63
N ARG A 43 38.62 -46.95 44.40
CA ARG A 43 39.01 -47.91 45.43
C ARG A 43 40.46 -48.32 45.25
N LEU A 44 41.27 -48.15 46.29
CA LEU A 44 42.68 -48.46 46.35
C LEU A 44 42.92 -49.81 47.08
N ILE A 45 43.60 -50.71 46.40
CA ILE A 45 43.97 -52.05 46.90
C ILE A 45 45.49 -52.18 46.82
N LYS A 46 46.13 -52.66 47.90
CA LYS A 46 47.58 -52.91 47.96
C LYS A 46 47.80 -54.32 48.49
N ASN A 47 48.52 -55.17 47.73
CA ASN A 47 48.74 -56.59 48.05
C ASN A 47 47.43 -57.32 48.40
N ASP A 48 46.42 -57.18 47.54
CA ASP A 48 45.07 -57.74 47.69
C ASP A 48 44.26 -57.29 48.93
N ASN A 49 44.76 -56.30 49.68
CA ASN A 49 44.10 -55.75 50.85
C ASN A 49 43.65 -54.29 50.60
N PRO A 50 42.41 -53.91 50.98
CA PRO A 50 41.97 -52.53 50.90
C PRO A 50 42.82 -51.62 51.78
N VAL A 51 43.25 -50.48 51.25
CA VAL A 51 44.05 -49.51 51.99
C VAL A 51 43.17 -48.75 53.00
N ASN A 52 43.66 -48.58 54.22
CA ASN A 52 43.03 -47.74 55.25
C ASN A 52 44.07 -46.73 55.78
N GLY A 53 43.71 -45.46 55.81
CA GLY A 53 44.58 -44.38 56.29
C GLY A 53 44.53 -43.15 55.40
N THR A 54 45.59 -42.35 55.43
CA THR A 54 45.70 -41.12 54.63
C THR A 54 46.72 -41.31 53.51
N CYS A 55 46.35 -40.89 52.30
CA CYS A 55 47.22 -40.94 51.12
C CYS A 55 47.20 -39.62 50.36
N ASP A 56 48.31 -39.31 49.72
CA ASP A 56 48.41 -38.24 48.73
C ASP A 56 48.22 -38.84 47.33
N PHE A 57 47.44 -38.17 46.48
CA PHE A 57 47.17 -38.57 45.12
C PHE A 57 47.63 -37.52 44.13
N GLN A 58 48.18 -37.97 43.00
CA GLN A 58 48.44 -37.16 41.83
C GLN A 58 47.63 -37.68 40.66
N PHE A 59 46.95 -36.76 39.98
CA PHE A 59 46.12 -37.02 38.81
C PHE A 59 46.69 -36.26 37.62
N SER A 60 47.04 -36.99 36.56
CA SER A 60 47.42 -36.39 35.28
C SER A 60 46.43 -36.83 34.20
N LEU A 61 46.06 -35.90 33.33
CA LEU A 61 45.10 -36.13 32.25
C LEU A 61 45.85 -36.35 30.94
N TRP A 62 45.40 -37.30 30.13
CA TRP A 62 46.09 -37.70 28.90
C TRP A 62 45.13 -37.85 27.73
N ASP A 63 45.65 -37.67 26.52
CA ASP A 63 44.91 -37.80 25.25
C ASP A 63 44.79 -39.26 24.73
N ALA A 64 45.53 -40.19 25.32
CA ALA A 64 45.55 -41.62 24.94
C ALA A 64 45.54 -42.57 26.14
N ALA A 65 45.02 -43.80 25.95
CA ALA A 65 44.95 -44.83 26.99
C ALA A 65 46.33 -45.35 27.44
N SER A 66 47.32 -45.28 26.55
CA SER A 66 48.74 -45.58 26.80
C SER A 66 49.60 -44.69 25.93
N GLY A 67 50.76 -44.23 26.42
CA GLY A 67 51.59 -43.23 25.71
C GLY A 67 50.90 -41.85 25.70
N GLY A 68 50.87 -41.19 24.54
CA GLY A 68 50.18 -39.90 24.36
C GLY A 68 50.87 -38.70 25.00
N THR A 69 50.18 -37.56 25.00
CA THR A 69 50.61 -36.30 25.60
C THR A 69 49.74 -35.97 26.80
N GLN A 70 50.35 -35.42 27.85
CA GLN A 70 49.62 -34.91 29.00
C GLN A 70 48.86 -33.63 28.62
N VAL A 71 47.60 -33.55 29.03
CA VAL A 71 46.71 -32.40 28.84
C VAL A 71 46.60 -31.64 30.17
N GLY A 72 47.10 -30.41 30.21
CA GLY A 72 47.10 -29.58 31.42
C GLY A 72 48.11 -30.04 32.49
N SER A 73 48.06 -29.40 33.66
CA SER A 73 48.95 -29.71 34.79
C SER A 73 48.47 -30.91 35.59
N THR A 74 49.41 -31.60 36.25
CA THR A 74 49.09 -32.63 37.24
C THR A 74 48.41 -32.01 38.45
N GLN A 75 47.24 -32.52 38.82
CA GLN A 75 46.48 -32.10 40.00
C GLN A 75 46.90 -32.96 41.19
N SER A 76 47.21 -32.32 42.32
CA SER A 76 47.60 -33.02 43.55
C SER A 76 46.50 -32.89 44.60
N ALA A 77 46.09 -34.02 45.17
CA ALA A 77 45.16 -34.10 46.28
C ALA A 77 45.89 -34.74 47.46
N ASN A 78 46.40 -33.90 48.36
CA ASN A 78 47.17 -34.35 49.52
C ASN A 78 46.24 -34.59 50.71
N GLY A 79 46.59 -35.55 51.57
CA GLY A 79 45.85 -35.81 52.80
C GLY A 79 44.48 -36.48 52.59
N VAL A 80 44.26 -37.16 51.47
CA VAL A 80 42.97 -37.80 51.16
C VAL A 80 42.76 -38.99 52.09
N SER A 81 41.61 -39.00 52.78
CA SER A 81 41.21 -40.11 53.63
C SER A 81 40.76 -41.30 52.78
N VAL A 82 41.34 -42.47 53.07
CA VAL A 82 41.02 -43.74 52.42
C VAL A 82 40.48 -44.69 53.48
N SER A 83 39.25 -45.19 53.27
CA SER A 83 38.56 -46.09 54.19
C SER A 83 38.00 -47.28 53.41
N ASP A 84 38.34 -48.50 53.84
CA ASP A 84 38.05 -49.74 53.12
C ASP A 84 38.47 -49.68 51.63
N GLY A 85 39.59 -49.00 51.37
CA GLY A 85 40.11 -48.70 50.03
C GLY A 85 39.40 -47.54 49.33
N TYR A 86 38.20 -47.12 49.74
CA TYR A 86 37.47 -46.06 49.04
C TYR A 86 38.01 -44.67 49.35
N PHE A 87 38.10 -43.85 48.31
CA PHE A 87 38.47 -42.44 48.40
C PHE A 87 37.63 -41.57 47.47
N THR A 88 37.54 -40.29 47.78
CA THR A 88 36.84 -39.28 46.98
C THR A 88 37.70 -38.03 46.90
N VAL A 89 37.85 -37.47 45.70
CA VAL A 89 38.52 -36.19 45.43
C VAL A 89 37.52 -35.31 44.69
N THR A 90 37.14 -34.16 45.25
CA THR A 90 35.99 -33.37 44.78
C THR A 90 36.33 -32.30 43.75
N ASP A 91 37.58 -31.83 43.70
CA ASP A 91 37.98 -30.61 42.99
C ASP A 91 39.08 -30.88 41.95
N LEU A 92 38.93 -31.93 41.14
CA LEU A 92 39.86 -32.17 40.04
C LEU A 92 39.55 -31.23 38.88
N ASP A 93 40.40 -30.22 38.68
CA ASP A 93 40.25 -29.24 37.63
C ASP A 93 41.50 -29.18 36.72
N PHE A 94 41.34 -29.57 35.45
CA PHE A 94 42.41 -29.50 34.44
C PHE A 94 42.32 -28.25 33.55
N GLY A 95 41.38 -27.35 33.86
CA GLY A 95 41.13 -26.11 33.13
C GLY A 95 40.20 -26.26 31.93
N THR A 96 39.76 -25.11 31.41
CA THR A 96 38.75 -24.99 30.34
C THR A 96 39.14 -25.60 29.00
N ASN A 97 40.43 -25.73 28.72
CA ASN A 97 40.92 -26.31 27.46
C ASN A 97 41.13 -27.82 27.53
N ALA A 98 41.00 -28.44 28.71
CA ALA A 98 41.21 -29.87 28.85
C ALA A 98 40.12 -30.71 28.17
N PHE A 99 38.93 -30.14 27.96
CA PHE A 99 37.71 -30.84 27.58
C PHE A 99 37.05 -30.19 26.35
N ALA A 100 37.58 -30.48 25.15
CA ALA A 100 37.10 -29.92 23.87
C ALA A 100 36.29 -30.92 23.01
N GLY A 101 35.97 -32.10 23.55
CA GLY A 101 35.16 -33.13 22.89
C GLY A 101 35.93 -34.40 22.51
N GLU A 102 37.25 -34.43 22.65
CA GLU A 102 38.04 -35.64 22.42
C GLU A 102 38.17 -36.51 23.69
N LYS A 103 38.47 -37.81 23.53
CA LYS A 103 38.62 -38.75 24.65
C LYS A 103 39.75 -38.32 25.59
N ARG A 104 39.57 -38.54 26.90
CA ARG A 104 40.56 -38.26 27.94
C ARG A 104 40.73 -39.44 28.88
N TYR A 105 41.94 -39.59 29.40
CA TYR A 105 42.33 -40.69 30.26
C TYR A 105 43.05 -40.18 31.50
N LEU A 106 42.59 -40.59 32.68
CA LEU A 106 43.14 -40.19 33.97
C LEU A 106 44.20 -41.20 34.42
N GLN A 107 45.43 -40.75 34.59
CA GLN A 107 46.51 -41.50 35.22
C GLN A 107 46.62 -41.08 36.68
N ILE A 108 46.68 -42.07 37.56
CA ILE A 108 46.71 -41.87 39.01
C ILE A 108 48.05 -42.36 39.54
N ALA A 109 48.71 -41.55 40.36
CA ALA A 109 49.82 -41.96 41.21
C ALA A 109 49.45 -41.69 42.66
N VAL A 110 49.86 -42.58 43.57
CA VAL A 110 49.48 -42.52 44.98
C VAL A 110 50.68 -42.73 45.88
N LYS A 111 50.71 -42.01 47.01
CA LYS A 111 51.68 -42.17 48.09
C LYS A 111 50.91 -42.22 49.41
N CYS A 112 50.89 -43.37 50.06
CA CYS A 112 50.22 -43.51 51.36
C CYS A 112 51.19 -43.32 52.53
N SER A 113 50.66 -43.13 53.74
CA SER A 113 51.49 -43.04 54.94
C SER A 113 52.43 -44.27 55.06
N GLY A 114 53.73 -44.01 55.16
CA GLY A 114 54.78 -45.04 55.19
C GLY A 114 55.44 -45.34 53.83
N ASP A 115 54.91 -44.83 52.71
CA ASP A 115 55.55 -44.95 51.40
C ASP A 115 56.65 -43.88 51.23
N ALA A 116 57.79 -44.26 50.64
CA ALA A 116 58.88 -43.32 50.36
C ALA A 116 58.52 -42.37 49.19
N ASP A 117 57.95 -42.92 48.12
CA ASP A 117 57.68 -42.23 46.86
C ASP A 117 56.26 -42.52 46.33
N TYR A 118 55.81 -41.71 45.36
CA TYR A 118 54.57 -41.97 44.62
C TYR A 118 54.70 -43.21 43.75
N THR A 119 53.70 -44.09 43.81
CA THR A 119 53.56 -45.23 42.91
C THR A 119 52.48 -44.95 41.89
N THR A 120 52.84 -44.99 40.60
CA THR A 120 51.87 -44.87 39.50
C THR A 120 51.06 -46.16 39.38
N LEU A 121 49.73 -46.04 39.45
CA LEU A 121 48.81 -47.18 39.29
C LEU A 121 48.81 -47.65 37.83
N THR A 122 48.73 -48.96 37.62
CA THR A 122 48.74 -49.53 36.27
C THR A 122 47.40 -49.30 35.57
N GLY A 123 47.47 -48.85 34.31
CA GLY A 123 46.30 -48.52 33.50
C GLY A 123 45.75 -47.11 33.75
N ARG A 124 45.32 -46.45 32.67
CA ARG A 124 44.60 -45.17 32.76
C ARG A 124 43.10 -45.41 32.70
N VAL A 125 42.35 -44.62 33.46
CA VAL A 125 40.89 -44.69 33.48
C VAL A 125 40.35 -43.75 32.40
N ALA A 126 39.60 -44.27 31.43
CA ALA A 126 38.90 -43.42 30.47
C ALA A 126 37.84 -42.58 31.19
N LEU A 127 37.83 -41.28 30.93
CA LEU A 127 36.76 -40.41 31.41
C LEU A 127 35.57 -40.56 30.47
N GLU A 128 34.46 -41.08 31.01
CA GLU A 128 33.19 -41.23 30.28
C GLU A 128 32.33 -39.98 30.43
N ALA A 129 31.38 -39.81 29.51
CA ALA A 129 30.58 -38.60 29.44
C ALA A 129 29.55 -38.52 30.60
N ALA A 130 29.78 -37.58 31.52
CA ALA A 130 28.75 -36.84 32.22
C ALA A 130 29.09 -35.33 32.13
N PRO A 131 28.08 -34.48 31.93
CA PRO A 131 27.87 -33.70 30.71
C PRO A 131 28.96 -32.65 30.44
N TYR A 132 29.50 -32.69 29.22
CA TYR A 132 30.33 -31.64 28.60
C TYR A 132 29.50 -30.35 28.29
N ALA A 133 28.78 -29.81 29.27
CA ALA A 133 27.92 -28.64 29.11
C ALA A 133 28.70 -27.36 28.71
N LEU A 134 30.02 -27.34 28.92
CA LEU A 134 30.88 -26.23 28.51
C LEU A 134 31.02 -26.10 26.99
N TYR A 135 30.93 -27.20 26.23
CA TYR A 135 30.92 -27.12 24.76
C TYR A 135 29.63 -26.47 24.25
N ALA A 136 28.48 -26.73 24.90
CA ALA A 136 27.21 -26.14 24.52
C ALA A 136 27.20 -24.60 24.62
N LEU A 137 28.00 -24.01 25.51
CA LEU A 137 28.11 -22.56 25.65
C LEU A 137 28.87 -21.87 24.50
N LYS A 138 29.66 -22.62 23.73
CA LYS A 138 30.51 -22.11 22.64
C LYS A 138 30.29 -22.83 21.31
N ALA A 139 29.23 -23.64 21.19
CA ALA A 139 28.98 -24.41 20.00
C ALA A 139 28.76 -23.48 18.80
N PRO A 140 29.61 -23.53 17.76
CA PRO A 140 29.35 -22.79 16.53
C PRO A 140 28.11 -23.36 15.84
N TRP A 141 27.34 -22.51 15.16
CA TRP A 141 26.13 -22.90 14.43
C TRP A 141 26.38 -24.02 13.40
N SER A 142 27.60 -24.10 12.86
CA SER A 142 28.02 -25.15 11.91
C SER A 142 27.92 -26.58 12.47
N GLY A 143 27.82 -26.75 13.79
CA GLY A 143 27.66 -28.04 14.46
C GLY A 143 26.23 -28.38 14.90
N LEU A 144 25.25 -27.49 14.68
CA LEU A 144 23.87 -27.68 15.11
C LEU A 144 23.01 -28.25 13.98
N SER A 145 22.26 -29.31 14.23
CA SER A 145 21.25 -29.82 13.31
C SER A 145 19.93 -29.08 13.49
N GLY A 146 19.24 -28.74 12.40
CA GLY A 146 17.91 -28.09 12.45
C GLY A 146 17.95 -26.56 12.52
N VAL A 147 19.07 -25.94 12.15
CA VAL A 147 19.17 -24.49 11.94
C VAL A 147 18.19 -24.09 10.83
N PRO A 148 17.28 -23.11 11.05
CA PRO A 148 16.41 -22.62 9.97
C PRO A 148 17.24 -22.10 8.80
N SER A 149 16.76 -22.30 7.57
CA SER A 149 17.53 -22.03 6.35
C SER A 149 18.11 -20.61 6.28
N GLY A 150 17.42 -19.63 6.85
CA GLY A 150 17.85 -18.23 6.87
C GLY A 150 18.94 -17.85 7.86
N PHE A 151 19.48 -18.83 8.58
CA PHE A 151 20.63 -18.66 9.48
C PHE A 151 21.76 -19.66 9.15
N ALA A 152 21.64 -20.39 8.04
CA ALA A 152 22.54 -21.49 7.68
C ALA A 152 23.95 -21.01 7.28
N ASP A 153 24.10 -19.75 6.87
CA ASP A 153 25.38 -19.11 6.55
C ASP A 153 26.04 -18.43 7.78
N GLY A 154 25.39 -18.48 8.95
CA GLY A 154 25.86 -17.87 10.18
C GLY A 154 25.59 -16.37 10.29
N VAL A 155 24.76 -15.79 9.41
CA VAL A 155 24.38 -14.37 9.41
C VAL A 155 22.85 -14.26 9.41
N ASP A 156 22.31 -13.28 10.15
CA ASP A 156 20.88 -12.92 10.10
C ASP A 156 20.68 -11.79 9.07
N ASN A 157 20.55 -12.12 7.78
CA ASN A 157 20.39 -11.14 6.71
C ASN A 157 19.15 -11.38 5.82
N ASP A 158 18.26 -12.28 6.22
CA ASP A 158 17.17 -12.81 5.39
C ASP A 158 15.94 -11.91 5.25
N THR A 159 15.99 -10.68 5.77
CA THR A 159 14.88 -9.74 5.57
C THR A 159 14.99 -9.09 4.19
N THR A 160 14.57 -9.83 3.16
CA THR A 160 14.55 -9.38 1.78
C THR A 160 13.32 -8.52 1.52
N TYR A 161 13.53 -7.21 1.42
CA TYR A 161 12.51 -6.25 1.01
C TYR A 161 12.65 -5.96 -0.50
N THR A 162 11.52 -5.78 -1.20
CA THR A 162 11.49 -5.33 -2.60
C THR A 162 10.64 -4.08 -2.74
N ALA A 163 11.15 -3.04 -3.39
CA ALA A 163 10.36 -1.85 -3.70
C ALA A 163 9.43 -2.10 -4.89
N GLY A 164 8.15 -1.82 -4.68
CA GLY A 164 7.16 -1.76 -5.76
C GLY A 164 7.26 -0.45 -6.55
N THR A 165 6.44 -0.33 -7.59
CA THR A 165 6.36 0.90 -8.41
C THR A 165 6.10 2.14 -7.54
N GLY A 166 6.94 3.16 -7.71
CA GLY A 166 6.82 4.43 -6.99
C GLY A 166 7.55 4.50 -5.65
N LEU A 167 8.27 3.43 -5.28
CA LEU A 167 9.14 3.40 -4.11
C LEU A 167 10.59 3.12 -4.52
N ASP A 168 11.53 3.77 -3.85
CA ASP A 168 12.95 3.44 -3.87
C ASP A 168 13.29 2.73 -2.55
N LEU A 169 14.10 1.67 -2.60
CA LEU A 169 14.67 1.00 -1.42
C LEU A 169 16.18 1.20 -1.41
N ASN A 170 16.70 1.85 -0.36
CA ASN A 170 18.14 2.01 -0.12
C ASN A 170 18.51 1.39 1.22
N GLY A 171 19.21 0.25 1.19
CA GLY A 171 19.46 -0.55 2.38
C GLY A 171 18.14 -1.03 3.00
N THR A 172 17.78 -0.47 4.15
CA THR A 172 16.54 -0.78 4.89
C THR A 172 15.52 0.35 4.86
N GLU A 173 15.76 1.41 4.09
CA GLU A 173 14.87 2.58 4.03
C GLU A 173 14.07 2.59 2.72
N PHE A 174 12.75 2.65 2.84
CA PHE A 174 11.84 2.93 1.73
C PHE A 174 11.60 4.44 1.62
N SER A 175 11.70 4.97 0.40
CA SER A 175 11.33 6.37 0.10
C SER A 175 10.45 6.44 -1.15
N ILE A 176 9.70 7.54 -1.31
CA ILE A 176 8.92 7.76 -2.53
C ILE A 176 9.91 8.03 -3.67
N ALA A 177 9.76 7.31 -4.78
CA ALA A 177 10.57 7.53 -5.98
C ALA A 177 10.39 8.95 -6.52
N SER A 178 11.45 9.56 -7.03
CA SER A 178 11.47 10.99 -7.39
C SER A 178 10.29 11.44 -8.28
N GLY A 179 9.93 10.65 -9.31
CA GLY A 179 8.80 10.95 -10.19
C GLY A 179 7.43 10.88 -9.51
N TYR A 180 7.31 10.13 -8.41
CA TYR A 180 6.06 9.95 -7.67
C TYR A 180 5.89 10.97 -6.52
N ARG A 181 6.87 11.84 -6.30
CA ARG A 181 6.78 12.89 -5.27
C ARG A 181 5.94 14.04 -5.81
N LEU A 182 4.88 14.38 -5.08
CA LEU A 182 4.12 15.60 -5.36
C LEU A 182 5.01 16.84 -5.17
N PRO A 183 4.95 17.83 -6.08
CA PRO A 183 5.53 19.14 -5.84
C PRO A 183 5.00 19.69 -4.50
N GLN A 184 5.90 20.05 -3.60
CA GLN A 184 5.52 20.55 -2.27
C GLN A 184 4.97 21.98 -2.31
N THR A 185 5.25 22.69 -3.39
CA THR A 185 4.76 24.04 -3.68
C THR A 185 4.53 24.17 -5.17
N CYS A 186 3.36 24.67 -5.57
CA CYS A 186 3.11 25.18 -6.91
C CYS A 186 2.90 26.69 -6.85
N ASN A 187 3.11 27.39 -7.96
CA ASN A 187 2.84 28.82 -8.01
C ASN A 187 1.33 29.09 -7.87
N GLY A 188 0.95 30.34 -7.59
CA GLY A 188 -0.47 30.71 -7.57
C GLY A 188 -1.11 30.45 -8.94
N GLY A 189 -2.23 29.72 -8.95
CA GLY A 189 -2.87 29.27 -10.19
C GLY A 189 -2.25 28.00 -10.79
N GLN A 190 -1.47 27.23 -10.04
CA GLN A 190 -0.93 25.94 -10.47
C GLN A 190 -1.33 24.82 -9.50
N ILE A 191 -1.54 23.61 -10.04
CA ILE A 191 -1.82 22.39 -9.28
C ILE A 191 -0.82 21.29 -9.65
N ALA A 192 -0.67 20.29 -8.77
CA ALA A 192 0.14 19.12 -9.08
C ALA A 192 -0.57 18.25 -10.14
N GLU A 193 0.11 18.01 -11.26
CA GLU A 193 -0.41 17.27 -12.41
C GLU A 193 0.57 16.16 -12.82
N TRP A 194 0.04 14.99 -13.20
CA TRP A 194 0.83 13.87 -13.71
C TRP A 194 1.10 14.04 -15.20
N ASN A 195 2.35 14.29 -15.58
CA ASN A 195 2.72 14.51 -16.99
C ASN A 195 3.03 13.23 -17.78
N GLY A 196 2.72 12.06 -17.24
CA GLY A 196 3.09 10.76 -17.83
C GLY A 196 4.40 10.17 -17.28
N SER A 197 5.23 10.96 -16.59
CA SER A 197 6.53 10.54 -16.06
C SER A 197 6.82 11.00 -14.63
N ALA A 198 6.28 12.15 -14.23
CA ALA A 198 6.40 12.70 -12.89
C ALA A 198 5.20 13.58 -12.55
N TRP A 199 4.98 13.78 -11.25
CA TRP A 199 4.14 14.87 -10.77
C TRP A 199 4.90 16.20 -10.90
N VAL A 200 4.31 17.15 -11.62
CA VAL A 200 4.85 18.50 -11.86
C VAL A 200 3.78 19.54 -11.54
N CYS A 201 4.16 20.81 -11.36
CA CYS A 201 3.16 21.88 -11.29
C CYS A 201 2.71 22.21 -12.71
N GLY A 202 1.41 22.00 -12.98
CA GLY A 202 0.73 22.45 -14.19
C GLY A 202 -0.14 23.66 -13.87
N GLU A 203 -0.53 24.42 -14.89
CA GLU A 203 -1.55 25.46 -14.72
C GLU A 203 -2.83 24.83 -14.15
N ASP A 204 -3.40 25.46 -13.15
CA ASP A 204 -4.73 25.15 -12.67
C ASP A 204 -5.68 25.45 -13.84
N ASP A 205 -6.29 24.40 -14.36
CA ASP A 205 -7.31 24.43 -15.42
C ASP A 205 -8.58 25.22 -15.03
N THR A 206 -8.51 26.04 -13.98
CA THR A 206 -9.55 26.97 -13.54
C THR A 206 -9.14 28.45 -13.54
N GLY A 207 -7.95 28.84 -14.05
CA GLY A 207 -7.56 30.25 -14.01
C GLY A 207 -6.48 30.74 -14.97
N GLY A 208 -6.86 31.06 -16.21
CA GLY A 208 -6.24 32.17 -16.96
C GLY A 208 -5.34 31.83 -18.14
N GLY A 209 -5.06 30.55 -18.43
CA GLY A 209 -4.23 30.15 -19.58
C GLY A 209 -4.68 28.90 -20.35
N GLY A 210 -5.72 28.20 -19.90
CA GLY A 210 -6.19 26.94 -20.49
C GLY A 210 -7.30 27.08 -21.54
N ALA A 211 -7.48 26.02 -22.33
CA ALA A 211 -8.35 25.93 -23.52
C ALA A 211 -9.87 25.88 -23.22
N PHE A 212 -10.37 26.72 -22.31
CA PHE A 212 -11.77 26.72 -21.89
C PHE A 212 -12.39 28.12 -21.84
N TRP A 213 -13.73 28.16 -21.92
CA TRP A 213 -14.51 29.38 -21.76
C TRP A 213 -15.03 29.48 -20.32
N SER A 214 -14.63 30.51 -19.58
CA SER A 214 -15.07 30.72 -18.19
C SER A 214 -16.57 31.02 -18.10
N LEU A 215 -17.22 30.53 -17.04
CA LEU A 215 -18.62 30.88 -16.72
C LEU A 215 -18.80 32.36 -16.36
N THR A 216 -17.73 33.05 -15.96
CA THR A 216 -17.72 34.51 -15.72
C THR A 216 -17.20 35.31 -16.92
N GLY A 217 -16.90 34.63 -18.03
CA GLY A 217 -16.33 35.22 -19.24
C GLY A 217 -14.81 35.32 -19.23
N ASN A 218 -14.23 35.44 -20.42
CA ASN A 218 -12.79 35.55 -20.63
C ASN A 218 -12.44 37.00 -21.05
N ALA A 219 -11.42 37.60 -20.42
CA ALA A 219 -10.85 38.89 -20.85
C ALA A 219 -9.67 38.67 -21.83
N GLY A 220 -9.40 39.64 -22.70
CA GLY A 220 -8.23 39.60 -23.61
C GLY A 220 -8.32 38.61 -24.77
N THR A 221 -9.53 38.12 -25.10
CA THR A 221 -9.74 37.19 -26.21
C THR A 221 -9.37 37.80 -27.57
N ASN A 222 -8.76 37.00 -28.45
CA ASN A 222 -8.53 37.32 -29.85
C ASN A 222 -9.60 36.65 -30.74
N PRO A 223 -10.49 37.40 -31.42
CA PRO A 223 -11.49 36.85 -32.33
C PRO A 223 -10.88 35.92 -33.39
N GLY A 224 -11.50 34.76 -33.63
CA GLY A 224 -11.01 33.76 -34.58
C GLY A 224 -9.97 32.80 -34.01
N THR A 225 -9.23 33.18 -32.96
CA THR A 225 -8.37 32.24 -32.20
C THR A 225 -9.08 31.72 -30.96
N ASN A 226 -9.70 32.61 -30.18
CA ASN A 226 -10.48 32.24 -29.01
C ASN A 226 -11.96 32.29 -29.35
N PHE A 227 -12.67 31.16 -29.20
CA PHE A 227 -14.09 31.09 -29.49
C PHE A 227 -14.79 30.03 -28.63
N LEU A 228 -16.09 30.23 -28.44
CA LEU A 228 -17.02 29.19 -27.98
C LEU A 228 -17.67 28.57 -29.22
N GLY A 229 -17.34 27.32 -29.52
CA GLY A 229 -17.86 26.66 -30.71
C GLY A 229 -17.24 25.30 -30.99
N THR A 230 -17.54 24.78 -32.18
CA THR A 230 -17.03 23.52 -32.72
C THR A 230 -16.00 23.78 -33.83
N THR A 231 -15.05 22.86 -34.00
CA THR A 231 -14.04 22.91 -35.08
C THR A 231 -14.34 21.93 -36.21
N ASP A 232 -15.33 21.07 -36.04
CA ASP A 232 -15.84 20.12 -37.01
C ASP A 232 -17.19 20.60 -37.58
N ASN A 233 -17.73 19.84 -38.55
CA ASN A 233 -19.01 20.17 -39.19
C ASN A 233 -20.22 19.75 -38.34
N GLN A 234 -20.15 19.97 -37.03
CA GLN A 234 -21.22 19.69 -36.08
C GLN A 234 -21.83 20.98 -35.54
N ALA A 235 -23.14 20.94 -35.26
CA ALA A 235 -23.85 22.09 -34.73
C ALA A 235 -23.47 22.38 -33.27
N LEU A 236 -23.35 23.67 -32.92
CA LEU A 236 -23.27 24.12 -31.54
C LEU A 236 -24.69 24.35 -31.00
N GLU A 237 -25.00 23.77 -29.84
CA GLU A 237 -26.28 23.99 -29.16
C GLU A 237 -26.09 24.65 -27.79
N LEU A 238 -26.88 25.69 -27.53
CA LEU A 238 -26.98 26.32 -26.22
C LEU A 238 -28.28 25.87 -25.54
N TRP A 239 -28.13 25.28 -24.36
CA TRP A 239 -29.21 24.65 -23.60
C TRP A 239 -29.56 25.47 -22.35
N VAL A 240 -30.85 25.58 -22.05
CA VAL A 240 -31.38 26.23 -20.84
C VAL A 240 -32.46 25.33 -20.26
N ASN A 241 -32.37 25.04 -18.96
CA ASN A 241 -33.35 24.19 -18.25
C ASN A 241 -33.62 22.84 -18.95
N ASN A 242 -32.54 22.15 -19.36
CA ASN A 242 -32.61 20.87 -20.08
C ASN A 242 -33.37 20.92 -21.43
N ALA A 243 -33.41 22.08 -22.08
CA ALA A 243 -33.95 22.26 -23.42
C ALA A 243 -33.00 23.09 -24.31
N ARG A 244 -32.87 22.69 -25.58
CA ARG A 244 -32.18 23.48 -26.61
C ARG A 244 -32.89 24.83 -26.80
N ALA A 245 -32.16 25.92 -26.60
CA ALA A 245 -32.65 27.29 -26.77
C ALA A 245 -32.12 27.94 -28.05
N LEU A 246 -30.90 27.61 -28.46
CA LEU A 246 -30.27 28.05 -29.70
C LEU A 246 -29.47 26.91 -30.30
N ARG A 247 -29.52 26.77 -31.62
CA ARG A 247 -28.65 25.89 -32.41
C ARG A 247 -28.06 26.68 -33.57
N LEU A 248 -26.74 26.60 -33.69
CA LEU A 248 -25.98 27.14 -34.82
C LEU A 248 -25.54 25.96 -35.67
N GLU A 249 -26.12 25.82 -36.86
CA GLU A 249 -25.77 24.73 -37.77
C GLU A 249 -24.72 25.19 -38.78
N PRO A 250 -23.57 24.49 -38.88
CA PRO A 250 -22.55 24.84 -39.87
C PRO A 250 -23.01 24.49 -41.29
N ASN A 251 -22.53 25.28 -42.24
CA ASN A 251 -22.65 25.03 -43.67
C ASN A 251 -21.48 25.73 -44.37
N ALA A 252 -21.03 25.19 -45.51
CA ALA A 252 -19.93 25.75 -46.28
C ALA A 252 -20.22 27.17 -46.84
N GLU A 253 -21.49 27.46 -47.16
CA GLU A 253 -21.90 28.76 -47.70
C GLU A 253 -22.25 29.76 -46.59
N SER A 254 -23.15 29.36 -45.67
CA SER A 254 -23.57 30.22 -44.56
C SER A 254 -24.27 29.42 -43.45
N PRO A 255 -23.90 29.59 -42.17
CA PRO A 255 -24.52 28.85 -41.08
C PRO A 255 -26.01 29.21 -40.91
N ASN A 256 -26.78 28.28 -40.35
CA ASN A 256 -28.17 28.53 -39.94
C ASN A 256 -28.24 28.92 -38.46
N VAL A 257 -29.14 29.85 -38.14
CA VAL A 257 -29.45 30.26 -36.76
C VAL A 257 -30.84 29.76 -36.39
N ILE A 258 -30.94 28.86 -35.42
CA ILE A 258 -32.21 28.21 -35.04
C ILE A 258 -32.48 28.41 -33.56
N GLY A 259 -33.19 29.48 -33.21
CA GLY A 259 -33.63 29.79 -31.86
C GLY A 259 -34.98 29.18 -31.48
N GLY A 260 -35.29 29.19 -30.18
CA GLY A 260 -36.60 28.84 -29.64
C GLY A 260 -36.77 27.35 -29.34
N HIS A 261 -38.00 26.86 -29.47
CA HIS A 261 -38.34 25.48 -29.13
C HIS A 261 -37.53 24.46 -29.95
N GLY A 262 -37.10 23.38 -29.31
CA GLY A 262 -36.23 22.35 -29.89
C GLY A 262 -36.79 21.61 -31.12
N SER A 263 -38.07 21.81 -31.47
CA SER A 263 -38.67 21.28 -32.70
C SER A 263 -38.58 22.23 -33.89
N ASN A 264 -38.20 23.50 -33.70
CA ASN A 264 -37.90 24.40 -34.82
C ASN A 264 -36.76 23.80 -35.63
N GLY A 265 -36.83 23.93 -36.95
CA GLY A 265 -35.79 23.37 -37.78
C GLY A 265 -35.70 23.97 -39.16
N VAL A 266 -34.56 23.70 -39.78
CA VAL A 266 -34.22 24.04 -41.16
C VAL A 266 -34.14 22.74 -41.98
N ASN A 267 -34.52 22.77 -43.26
CA ASN A 267 -34.38 21.60 -44.14
C ASN A 267 -32.90 21.27 -44.40
N ALA A 268 -32.60 19.99 -44.66
CA ALA A 268 -31.25 19.58 -45.05
C ALA A 268 -30.81 20.29 -46.34
N GLY A 269 -29.57 20.76 -46.37
CA GLY A 269 -28.99 21.49 -47.50
C GLY A 269 -29.31 22.99 -47.53
N VAL A 270 -30.24 23.47 -46.71
CA VAL A 270 -30.50 24.90 -46.58
C VAL A 270 -29.39 25.58 -45.80
N TYR A 271 -28.99 26.77 -46.26
CA TYR A 271 -27.96 27.60 -45.63
C TYR A 271 -28.43 29.06 -45.48
N GLY A 272 -27.82 29.78 -44.55
CA GLY A 272 -28.15 31.17 -44.22
C GLY A 272 -29.57 31.38 -43.67
N ALA A 273 -30.25 30.31 -43.23
CA ALA A 273 -31.59 30.40 -42.68
C ALA A 273 -31.59 30.97 -41.25
N THR A 274 -32.63 31.73 -40.92
CA THR A 274 -32.81 32.27 -39.58
C THR A 274 -34.20 31.94 -39.03
N ILE A 275 -34.23 31.35 -37.84
CA ILE A 275 -35.41 31.28 -36.97
C ILE A 275 -35.05 32.00 -35.67
N GLY A 276 -35.60 33.21 -35.46
CA GLY A 276 -35.26 34.03 -34.30
C GLY A 276 -35.70 33.42 -32.96
N GLY A 277 -36.78 32.61 -32.97
CA GLY A 277 -37.31 31.98 -31.77
C GLY A 277 -38.69 31.37 -31.94
N GLY A 278 -39.42 31.26 -30.83
CA GLY A 278 -40.79 30.74 -30.81
C GLY A 278 -40.85 29.23 -31.08
N GLY A 279 -41.94 28.78 -31.70
CA GLY A 279 -42.27 27.38 -31.89
C GLY A 279 -42.82 26.74 -30.61
N ARG A 280 -43.45 25.58 -30.78
CA ARG A 280 -43.83 24.67 -29.69
C ARG A 280 -43.97 23.25 -30.22
N ASN A 281 -44.13 22.28 -29.32
CA ASN A 281 -44.47 20.92 -29.69
C ASN A 281 -45.72 20.90 -30.60
N GLY A 282 -45.64 20.23 -31.74
CA GLY A 282 -46.69 20.18 -32.76
C GLY A 282 -46.88 21.45 -33.61
N ALA A 283 -46.14 22.54 -33.34
CA ALA A 283 -46.20 23.76 -34.13
C ALA A 283 -44.82 24.44 -34.22
N PRO A 284 -43.81 23.75 -34.79
CA PRO A 284 -42.50 24.34 -35.04
C PRO A 284 -42.57 25.41 -36.13
N ASN A 285 -41.59 26.30 -36.12
CA ASN A 285 -41.25 27.09 -37.30
C ASN A 285 -40.33 26.26 -38.21
N ARG A 286 -40.57 26.32 -39.53
CA ARG A 286 -39.78 25.60 -40.54
C ARG A 286 -39.28 26.55 -41.61
N VAL A 287 -37.97 26.58 -41.80
CA VAL A 287 -37.37 27.20 -42.98
C VAL A 287 -36.97 26.10 -43.97
N THR A 288 -37.45 26.21 -45.20
CA THR A 288 -37.22 25.17 -46.22
C THR A 288 -36.44 25.65 -47.45
N ALA A 289 -36.00 26.90 -47.48
CA ALA A 289 -35.21 27.48 -48.56
C ALA A 289 -34.09 28.41 -48.05
N ASN A 290 -33.09 28.65 -48.90
CA ASN A 290 -31.89 29.42 -48.56
C ASN A 290 -32.22 30.86 -48.20
N TYR A 291 -31.48 31.40 -47.23
CA TYR A 291 -31.59 32.78 -46.76
C TYR A 291 -32.97 33.20 -46.23
N ALA A 292 -33.92 32.27 -46.09
CA ALA A 292 -35.25 32.59 -45.61
C ALA A 292 -35.27 32.80 -44.09
N THR A 293 -36.14 33.69 -43.63
CA THR A 293 -36.15 34.16 -42.25
C THR A 293 -37.55 34.06 -41.64
N ILE A 294 -37.60 33.55 -40.41
CA ILE A 294 -38.78 33.61 -39.55
C ILE A 294 -38.36 34.33 -38.27
N GLY A 295 -38.95 35.50 -37.99
CA GLY A 295 -38.64 36.26 -36.78
C GLY A 295 -39.04 35.54 -35.48
N GLY A 296 -40.15 34.79 -35.51
CA GLY A 296 -40.62 33.99 -34.38
C GLY A 296 -42.04 33.46 -34.59
N GLY A 297 -42.83 33.40 -33.52
CA GLY A 297 -44.19 32.87 -33.58
C GLY A 297 -44.25 31.34 -33.61
N GLY A 298 -45.28 30.73 -34.19
CA GLY A 298 -45.41 29.27 -34.26
C GLY A 298 -46.11 28.78 -35.52
N ALA A 299 -45.78 27.56 -35.95
CA ALA A 299 -46.29 26.95 -37.19
C ALA A 299 -46.02 27.77 -38.48
N ASN A 300 -45.02 28.66 -38.49
CA ASN A 300 -44.69 29.41 -39.70
C ASN A 300 -43.79 28.60 -40.64
N ILE A 301 -43.99 28.75 -41.95
CA ILE A 301 -43.20 28.10 -43.00
C ILE A 301 -42.66 29.16 -43.96
N ALA A 302 -41.35 29.38 -43.95
CA ALA A 302 -40.67 30.21 -44.94
C ALA A 302 -39.99 29.30 -45.97
N GLY A 303 -40.63 29.15 -47.14
CA GLY A 303 -40.29 28.15 -48.14
C GLY A 303 -39.80 28.65 -49.49
N GLY A 304 -39.88 29.97 -49.75
CA GLY A 304 -39.20 30.58 -50.88
C GLY A 304 -37.78 31.04 -50.53
N GLU A 305 -36.89 31.09 -51.52
CA GLU A 305 -35.56 31.68 -51.34
C GLU A 305 -35.70 33.13 -50.86
N LYS A 306 -34.98 33.53 -49.80
CA LYS A 306 -35.07 34.87 -49.16
C LYS A 306 -36.47 35.24 -48.66
N ALA A 307 -37.40 34.29 -48.54
CA ALA A 307 -38.72 34.56 -48.01
C ALA A 307 -38.63 35.03 -46.55
N THR A 308 -39.46 36.00 -46.17
CA THR A 308 -39.46 36.58 -44.83
C THR A 308 -40.82 36.46 -44.17
N ILE A 309 -40.86 35.93 -42.95
CA ILE A 309 -42.03 35.99 -42.07
C ILE A 309 -41.62 36.73 -40.79
N GLY A 310 -42.21 37.89 -40.54
CA GLY A 310 -41.90 38.67 -39.33
C GLY A 310 -42.26 37.95 -38.03
N GLY A 311 -43.32 37.14 -38.04
CA GLY A 311 -43.73 36.29 -36.92
C GLY A 311 -45.19 35.83 -37.07
N GLY A 312 -45.89 35.67 -35.95
CA GLY A 312 -47.31 35.28 -35.94
C GLY A 312 -47.54 33.77 -35.95
N TRP A 313 -48.71 33.33 -36.42
CA TRP A 313 -49.12 31.94 -36.35
C TRP A 313 -49.54 31.37 -37.69
N SER A 314 -48.98 30.22 -38.09
CA SER A 314 -49.42 29.49 -39.28
C SER A 314 -49.32 30.28 -40.59
N ASN A 315 -48.33 31.14 -40.75
CA ASN A 315 -48.09 31.86 -42.00
C ASN A 315 -47.21 31.03 -42.95
N ASN A 316 -47.43 31.16 -44.27
CA ASN A 316 -46.70 30.45 -45.31
C ASN A 316 -46.18 31.41 -46.40
N ALA A 317 -44.89 31.75 -46.33
CA ALA A 317 -44.19 32.54 -47.35
C ALA A 317 -43.45 31.59 -48.29
N GLY A 318 -44.15 31.12 -49.32
CA GLY A 318 -43.69 30.06 -50.23
C GLY A 318 -43.02 30.55 -51.52
N GLY A 319 -43.22 31.82 -51.90
CA GLY A 319 -42.61 32.39 -53.10
C GLY A 319 -41.21 32.96 -52.84
N ASN A 320 -40.34 32.94 -53.85
CA ASN A 320 -39.03 33.59 -53.75
C ASN A 320 -39.19 35.09 -53.48
N ASP A 321 -38.39 35.61 -52.55
CA ASP A 321 -38.44 37.01 -52.09
C ASP A 321 -39.83 37.43 -51.55
N SER A 322 -40.70 36.47 -51.22
CA SER A 322 -42.02 36.76 -50.65
C SER A 322 -41.92 37.22 -49.20
N THR A 323 -42.85 38.10 -48.79
CA THR A 323 -42.85 38.68 -47.44
C THR A 323 -44.21 38.55 -46.79
N ILE A 324 -44.24 38.06 -45.56
CA ILE A 324 -45.39 38.15 -44.66
C ILE A 324 -44.95 38.91 -43.41
N GLY A 325 -45.53 40.10 -43.18
CA GLY A 325 -45.16 40.92 -42.01
C GLY A 325 -45.52 40.25 -40.67
N GLY A 326 -46.57 39.44 -40.64
CA GLY A 326 -46.99 38.66 -39.47
C GLY A 326 -48.45 38.22 -39.58
N GLY A 327 -49.16 38.14 -38.45
CA GLY A 327 -50.58 37.77 -38.41
C GLY A 327 -50.82 36.27 -38.30
N VAL A 328 -52.00 35.81 -38.74
CA VAL A 328 -52.42 34.41 -38.60
C VAL A 328 -52.86 33.86 -39.95
N GLY A 329 -52.36 32.69 -40.35
CA GLY A 329 -52.88 31.97 -41.52
C GLY A 329 -52.65 32.65 -42.87
N ASN A 330 -51.71 33.60 -42.98
CA ASN A 330 -51.47 34.31 -44.24
C ASN A 330 -50.61 33.47 -45.19
N THR A 331 -50.83 33.61 -46.50
CA THR A 331 -50.08 32.91 -47.55
C THR A 331 -49.54 33.91 -48.57
N ALA A 332 -48.23 33.89 -48.83
CA ALA A 332 -47.58 34.61 -49.92
C ALA A 332 -46.86 33.58 -50.80
N SER A 333 -47.51 33.12 -51.87
CA SER A 333 -47.10 31.89 -52.59
C SER A 333 -46.31 32.13 -53.88
N SER A 334 -46.21 33.37 -54.35
CA SER A 334 -45.55 33.71 -55.62
C SER A 334 -44.37 34.65 -55.40
N VAL A 335 -43.56 34.80 -56.45
CA VAL A 335 -42.34 35.62 -56.44
C VAL A 335 -42.69 37.06 -56.07
N LEU A 336 -41.97 37.65 -55.12
CA LEU A 336 -42.16 39.01 -54.61
C LEU A 336 -43.56 39.30 -54.02
N ALA A 337 -44.36 38.27 -53.76
CA ALA A 337 -45.68 38.45 -53.15
C ALA A 337 -45.56 38.96 -51.71
N THR A 338 -46.39 39.94 -51.35
CA THR A 338 -46.36 40.58 -50.03
C THR A 338 -47.71 40.52 -49.34
N VAL A 339 -47.73 40.07 -48.09
CA VAL A 339 -48.86 40.23 -47.18
C VAL A 339 -48.36 40.99 -45.94
N SER A 340 -48.79 42.23 -45.75
CA SER A 340 -48.30 43.03 -44.61
C SER A 340 -48.69 42.42 -43.25
N GLY A 341 -49.81 41.69 -43.17
CA GLY A 341 -50.29 41.01 -41.97
C GLY A 341 -51.78 40.68 -42.05
N GLY A 342 -52.43 40.50 -40.89
CA GLY A 342 -53.87 40.22 -40.80
C GLY A 342 -54.19 38.72 -40.60
N TRP A 343 -55.41 38.32 -40.92
CA TRP A 343 -55.88 36.94 -40.76
C TRP A 343 -56.30 36.33 -42.11
N ASN A 344 -55.70 35.19 -42.47
CA ASN A 344 -56.11 34.38 -43.61
C ASN A 344 -56.06 35.09 -44.99
N ASN A 345 -55.13 36.03 -45.17
CA ASN A 345 -54.93 36.70 -46.46
C ASN A 345 -54.04 35.87 -47.39
N THR A 346 -54.28 35.96 -48.71
CA THR A 346 -53.50 35.25 -49.73
C THR A 346 -53.00 36.21 -50.81
N ALA A 347 -51.68 36.29 -51.00
CA ALA A 347 -51.03 36.91 -52.16
C ALA A 347 -50.42 35.80 -53.02
N SER A 348 -50.99 35.58 -54.21
CA SER A 348 -50.67 34.45 -55.11
C SER A 348 -50.26 34.85 -56.52
N GLY A 349 -50.44 36.13 -56.89
CA GLY A 349 -49.87 36.70 -58.12
C GLY A 349 -48.40 37.11 -57.93
N ILE A 350 -47.64 37.19 -59.02
CA ILE A 350 -46.28 37.73 -59.01
C ILE A 350 -46.36 39.20 -58.59
N GLU A 351 -45.55 39.63 -57.62
CA GLU A 351 -45.57 41.01 -57.05
C GLU A 351 -46.90 41.41 -56.39
N ALA A 352 -47.84 40.48 -56.22
CA ALA A 352 -49.13 40.75 -55.62
C ALA A 352 -48.98 41.24 -54.17
N THR A 353 -49.73 42.27 -53.79
CA THR A 353 -49.68 42.86 -52.46
C THR A 353 -51.04 42.86 -51.79
N VAL A 354 -51.11 42.30 -50.59
CA VAL A 354 -52.23 42.49 -49.66
C VAL A 354 -51.76 43.36 -48.49
N GLY A 355 -52.33 44.56 -48.36
CA GLY A 355 -51.96 45.51 -47.32
C GLY A 355 -52.35 45.10 -45.89
N GLY A 356 -53.22 44.11 -45.71
CA GLY A 356 -53.70 43.61 -44.41
C GLY A 356 -55.16 43.17 -44.45
N GLY A 357 -55.81 43.07 -43.29
CA GLY A 357 -57.23 42.73 -43.16
C GLY A 357 -57.49 41.24 -42.95
N GLU A 358 -58.69 40.77 -43.33
CA GLU A 358 -59.11 39.39 -43.19
C GLU A 358 -59.57 38.80 -44.53
N SER A 359 -59.11 37.59 -44.86
CA SER A 359 -59.56 36.79 -46.00
C SER A 359 -59.50 37.50 -47.36
N ASN A 360 -58.53 38.40 -47.56
CA ASN A 360 -58.30 39.05 -48.85
C ASN A 360 -57.49 38.13 -49.79
N LEU A 361 -57.73 38.27 -51.10
CA LEU A 361 -56.99 37.56 -52.15
C LEU A 361 -56.46 38.56 -53.18
N ALA A 362 -55.14 38.56 -53.41
CA ALA A 362 -54.50 39.20 -54.55
C ALA A 362 -53.85 38.11 -55.42
N ALA A 363 -54.30 37.97 -56.68
CA ALA A 363 -53.89 36.88 -57.58
C ALA A 363 -53.47 37.34 -58.99
N GLY A 364 -53.60 38.63 -59.29
CA GLY A 364 -53.18 39.24 -60.54
C GLY A 364 -51.73 39.68 -60.52
#